data_AF-K2FJR7-F1
#
_entry.id   AF-K2FJR7-F1
#
_cell.length_a   1.000
_cell.length_b   1.000
_cell.length_c   1.000
_cell.angle_alpha   90.00
_cell.angle_beta   90.00
_cell.angle_gamma   90.00
#
_symmetry.space_group_name_H-M   'P 1'
#
loop_
_entity.id
_entity.type
_entity.pdbx_description
1 polymer ?
#
loop_
_entity_poly.entity_id
_entity_poly.type
_entity_poly.pdbx_seq_one_letter_code
_entity_poly.pdbx_strand_id
1 'polypeptide(L)' 'MDKRILGPSLREIGRKYKDDTSAPDRMAVIIKKGSKGGVWGKDAMPAYAKLGDDDIETMVEFVLSLR' A
#
# COMPACT_ATOMS: atom_id res chain seq x y z
N MET A 1 -24.75 0.64 4.57
CA MET A 1 -23.90 -0.44 5.07
C MET A 1 -22.64 -0.43 4.23
N ASP A 2 -21.62 0.33 4.63
CA ASP A 2 -20.36 0.44 3.89
C ASP A 2 -19.24 0.03 4.83
N LYS A 3 -19.15 -1.28 5.06
CA LYS A 3 -17.95 -1.83 5.70
C LYS A 3 -16.81 -1.56 4.72
N ARG A 4 -15.98 -0.55 5.01
CA ARG A 4 -14.65 -0.45 4.42
C ARG A 4 -14.00 -1.81 4.63
N ILE A 5 -13.85 -2.57 3.55
CA ILE A 5 -13.11 -3.82 3.52
C ILE A 5 -11.64 -3.39 3.68
N LEU A 6 -11.21 -3.27 4.93
CA LEU A 6 -9.83 -3.07 5.41
C LEU A 6 -8.93 -2.23 4.49
N GLY A 7 -8.91 -0.91 4.71
CA GLY A 7 -7.97 0.01 4.06
C GLY A 7 -8.57 0.94 2.99
N PRO A 8 -7.75 1.83 2.43
CA PRO A 8 -8.13 2.73 1.33
C PRO A 8 -8.25 1.95 0.01
N SER A 9 -8.94 2.50 -0.99
CA SER A 9 -8.93 1.88 -2.32
C SER A 9 -7.55 2.02 -2.98
N LEU A 10 -7.16 1.03 -3.81
CA LEU A 10 -5.88 1.09 -4.55
C LEU A 10 -5.74 2.37 -5.39
N ARG A 11 -6.86 2.88 -5.92
CA ARG A 11 -6.89 4.16 -6.67
C ARG A 11 -6.64 5.38 -5.78
N GLU A 12 -7.14 5.40 -4.55
CA GLU A 12 -6.82 6.48 -3.61
C GLU A 12 -5.35 6.47 -3.23
N ILE A 13 -4.75 5.28 -3.10
CA ILE A 13 -3.33 5.12 -2.83
C ILE A 13 -2.51 5.69 -4.01
N GLY A 14 -2.80 5.25 -5.23
CA GLY A 14 -2.14 5.78 -6.43
C GLY A 14 -2.26 7.29 -6.56
N ARG A 15 -3.46 7.86 -6.35
CA ARG A 15 -3.67 9.32 -6.36
C ARG A 15 -2.92 10.07 -5.27
N LYS A 16 -2.79 9.51 -4.06
CA LYS A 16 -2.09 10.16 -2.94
C LYS A 16 -0.58 10.21 -3.15
N TYR A 17 -0.02 9.18 -3.79
CA TYR A 17 1.43 8.99 -3.94
C TYR A 17 1.97 9.28 -5.34
N LYS A 18 1.13 9.72 -6.28
CA LYS A 18 1.51 9.96 -7.68
C LYS A 18 2.73 10.89 -7.88
N ASP A 19 2.94 11.84 -6.96
CA ASP A 19 4.01 12.84 -7.04
C ASP A 19 5.16 12.52 -6.06
N ASP A 20 5.07 11.42 -5.30
CA ASP A 20 6.07 11.00 -4.31
C ASP A 20 6.99 9.93 -4.92
N THR A 21 8.17 10.35 -5.36
CA THR A 21 9.19 9.45 -5.92
C THR A 21 9.75 8.45 -4.90
N SER A 22 9.54 8.67 -3.59
CA SER A 22 9.92 7.74 -2.53
C SER A 22 8.80 6.75 -2.16
N ALA A 23 7.62 6.89 -2.78
CA ALA A 23 6.48 6.02 -2.51
C ALA A 23 6.74 4.55 -2.83
N PRO A 24 7.41 4.17 -3.95
CA PRO A 24 7.62 2.77 -4.28
C PRO A 24 8.32 1.99 -3.16
N ASP A 25 9.49 2.48 -2.73
CA ASP A 25 10.30 1.86 -1.68
C ASP A 25 9.56 1.82 -0.34
N ARG A 26 8.90 2.93 0.01
CA ARG A 26 8.16 3.03 1.27
C ARG A 26 6.98 2.05 1.31
N MET A 27 6.25 1.93 0.21
CA MET A 27 5.11 1.02 0.10
C MET A 27 5.57 -0.44 0.13
N ALA A 28 6.70 -0.76 -0.52
CA ALA A 28 7.27 -2.10 -0.46
C ALA A 28 7.62 -2.50 0.98
N VAL A 29 8.25 -1.60 1.74
CA VAL A 29 8.54 -1.82 3.17
C VAL A 29 7.27 -2.01 3.99
N ILE A 30 6.22 -1.21 3.73
CA ILE A 30 4.93 -1.32 4.43
C ILE A 30 4.24 -2.65 4.12
N ILE A 31 4.26 -3.12 2.86
CA ILE A 31 3.64 -4.40 2.48
C ILE A 31 4.40 -5.56 3.15
N LYS A 32 5.74 -5.52 3.12
CA LYS A 32 6.59 -6.56 3.69
C LYS A 32 6.49 -6.64 5.22
N LYS A 33 6.57 -5.49 5.90
CA LYS A 33 6.61 -5.42 7.37
C LYS A 33 5.25 -5.19 8.03
N GLY A 34 4.22 -4.91 7.23
CA GLY A 34 2.95 -4.42 7.71
C GLY A 34 3.01 -2.93 8.10
N SER A 35 1.84 -2.35 8.34
CA SER A 35 1.71 -0.98 8.84
C SER A 35 1.10 -1.04 10.24
N LYS A 36 1.57 -0.19 11.15
CA LYS A 36 1.02 -0.09 12.51
C LYS A 36 -0.26 0.77 12.57
N GLY A 37 -0.88 1.09 11.42
CA GLY A 37 -1.89 2.13 11.29
C GLY A 37 -1.27 3.52 11.11
N GLY A 38 -2.12 4.51 10.87
CA GLY A 38 -1.76 5.92 10.67
C GLY A 38 -2.24 6.45 9.33
N VAL A 39 -1.41 6.32 8.29
CA VAL A 39 -1.56 6.97 6.97
C VAL A 39 -2.97 6.88 6.37
N TRP A 40 -3.65 5.77 6.62
CA TRP A 40 -4.96 5.45 6.04
C TRP A 40 -6.04 5.14 7.08
N GLY A 41 -5.73 5.35 8.36
CA GLY A 41 -6.61 5.05 9.47
C GLY A 41 -5.92 4.26 10.57
N LYS A 42 -6.67 4.02 11.65
CA LYS A 42 -6.21 3.31 12.85
C LYS A 42 -5.96 1.82 12.63
N ASP A 43 -6.41 1.27 11.52
CA ASP A 43 -6.28 -0.15 11.22
C ASP A 43 -4.88 -0.48 10.71
N ALA A 44 -4.25 -1.47 11.36
CA ALA A 44 -2.93 -1.97 11.01
C ALA A 44 -3.02 -2.90 9.80
N MET A 45 -2.13 -2.73 8.82
CA MET A 45 -1.98 -3.69 7.73
C MET A 45 -1.12 -4.87 8.22
N PRO A 46 -1.57 -6.13 8.09
CA PRO A 46 -0.75 -7.28 8.44
C PRO A 46 0.48 -7.36 7.53
N ALA A 47 1.57 -7.94 8.04
CA ALA A 47 2.80 -8.14 7.28
C ALA A 47 2.64 -9.26 6.25
N TYR A 48 3.00 -9.00 4.99
CA TYR A 48 3.00 -9.99 3.92
C TYR A 48 4.41 -10.56 3.70
N ALA A 49 5.00 -11.11 4.77
CA ALA A 49 6.39 -11.62 4.77
C ALA A 49 6.65 -12.81 3.84
N LYS A 50 5.60 -13.41 3.25
CA LYS A 50 5.70 -14.53 2.31
C LYS A 50 5.82 -14.10 0.85
N LEU A 51 5.57 -12.83 0.53
CA LEU A 51 5.74 -12.31 -0.83
C LEU A 51 7.22 -12.03 -1.10
N GLY A 52 7.67 -12.35 -2.30
CA GLY A 52 8.99 -11.95 -2.78
C GLY A 52 9.06 -10.45 -3.02
N ASP A 53 10.27 -9.89 -2.99
CA ASP A 53 10.46 -8.45 -3.21
C ASP A 53 10.02 -8.03 -4.63
N ASP A 54 10.26 -8.88 -5.64
CA ASP A 54 9.81 -8.66 -7.03
C ASP A 54 8.27 -8.57 -7.15
N ASP A 55 7.54 -9.43 -6.44
CA ASP A 55 6.07 -9.43 -6.44
C ASP A 55 5.53 -8.15 -5.78
N ILE A 56 6.19 -7.72 -4.71
CA ILE A 56 5.83 -6.51 -3.97
C ILE A 56 6.06 -5.28 -4.85
N GLU A 57 7.22 -5.17 -5.50
CA GLU A 57 7.53 -4.07 -6.41
C GLU A 57 6.51 -3.98 -7.55
N THR A 58 6.23 -5.11 -8.21
CA THR A 58 5.22 -5.19 -9.28
C THR A 58 3.85 -4.73 -8.80
N MET A 59 3.44 -5.13 -7.60
CA MET A 59 2.16 -4.75 -7.02
C MET A 59 2.13 -3.24 -6.69
N VAL A 60 3.22 -2.69 -6.19
CA VAL A 60 3.33 -1.25 -5.88
C VAL A 60 3.29 -0.41 -7.15
N GLU A 61 4.03 -0.79 -8.19
CA GLU A 61 3.98 -0.14 -9.50
C GLU A 61 2.57 -0.16 -10.07
N PHE A 62 1.90 -1.32 -10.01
CA PHE A 62 0.51 -1.44 -10.43
C PHE A 62 -0.39 -0.47 -9.67
N VAL A 63 -0.28 -0.40 -8.34
CA VAL A 63 -1.08 0.51 -7.51
C VAL A 63 -0.82 1.98 -7.84
N LEU A 64 0.43 2.37 -8.06
CA LEU A 64 0.80 3.73 -8.45
C LEU A 64 0.34 4.08 -9.88
N SER A 65 0.18 3.06 -10.74
CA SER A 65 -0.39 3.22 -12.08
C SER A 65 -1.90 3.49 -12.06
N LEU A 66 -2.61 3.07 -11.00
CA LEU A 66 -4.06 3.23 -10.84
C LEU A 66 -4.41 4.66 -10.42
N ARG A 67 -4.89 5.46 -11.38
CA ARG A 67 -5.28 6.88 -11.20
C ARG A 67 -6.80 7.05 -10.98
#